data_AF-A0A430CFV0-F1
#
_entry.id   AF-A0A430CFV0-F1
#
_cell.length_a   1.000
_cell.length_b   1.000
_cell.length_c   1.000
_cell.angle_alpha   90.00
_cell.angle_beta   90.00
_cell.angle_gamma   90.00
#
_symmetry.space_group_name_H-M   'P 1'
#
loop_
_entity.id
_entity.type
_entity.pdbx_description
1 polymer ?
#
loop_
_entity_poly.entity_id
_entity_poly.type
_entity_poly.pdbx_seq_one_letter_code
_entity_poly.pdbx_strand_id
1 'polypeptide(L)' 'MGDVVNFRQARKARARQAAEQQASENRARFGRTKAEKQRDATEKDRLQKELDGAKREN' A
#
# COMPACT_ATOMS: atom_id res chain seq x y z
N MET A 1 -24.67 10.79 35.91
CA MET A 1 -24.67 10.69 34.44
C MET A 1 -23.50 9.80 34.05
N GLY A 2 -23.77 8.59 33.55
CA GLY A 2 -22.72 7.66 33.14
C GLY A 2 -22.58 7.69 31.62
N ASP A 3 -21.38 7.97 31.12
CA ASP A 3 -21.10 7.92 29.69
C ASP A 3 -21.20 6.47 29.21
N VAL A 4 -22.24 6.19 28.41
CA VAL A 4 -22.44 4.89 27.78
C VAL A 4 -21.47 4.80 26.59
N VAL A 5 -20.29 4.24 26.83
CA VAL A 5 -19.29 4.06 25.77
C VAL A 5 -19.65 2.84 24.92
N ASN A 6 -19.80 3.04 23.61
CA ASN A 6 -20.04 1.95 22.68
C ASN A 6 -18.77 1.10 22.49
N PHE A 7 -18.73 -0.06 23.16
CA PHE A 7 -17.58 -0.96 23.13
C PHE A 7 -17.25 -1.49 21.72
N ARG A 8 -18.23 -1.60 20.81
CA ARG A 8 -17.96 -1.99 19.40
C ARG A 8 -17.15 -0.92 18.68
N GLN A 9 -17.51 0.35 18.85
CA GLN A 9 -16.78 1.46 18.22
C GLN A 9 -15.36 1.57 18.78
N ALA A 10 -15.20 1.43 20.10
CA ALA A 10 -13.89 1.42 20.75
C ALA A 10 -12.98 0.29 20.22
N ARG A 11 -13.53 -0.94 20.08
CA ARG A 11 -12.80 -2.07 19.47
C ARG A 11 -12.41 -1.80 18.02
N LYS A 12 -13.32 -1.22 17.22
CA LYS A 12 -13.06 -0.87 15.81
C LYS A 12 -12.00 0.22 15.68
N ALA A 13 -11.94 1.17 16.61
CA ALA A 13 -10.90 2.20 16.66
C ALA A 13 -9.53 1.58 16.96
N ARG A 14 -9.44 0.71 17.99
CA ARG A 14 -8.21 -0.01 18.31
C ARG A 14 -7.70 -0.87 17.15
N ALA A 15 -8.60 -1.58 16.47
CA ALA A 15 -8.23 -2.39 15.30
C ALA A 15 -7.66 -1.53 14.15
N ARG A 16 -8.24 -0.35 13.91
CA ARG A 16 -7.71 0.60 12.91
C ARG A 16 -6.32 1.12 13.30
N GLN A 17 -6.12 1.51 14.55
CA GLN A 17 -4.81 1.96 15.04
C GLN A 17 -3.74 0.87 14.90
N ALA A 18 -4.05 -0.38 15.26
CA ALA A 18 -3.13 -1.50 15.10
C ALA A 18 -2.75 -1.74 13.62
N ALA A 19 -3.73 -1.64 12.71
CA ALA A 19 -3.48 -1.78 11.28
C ALA A 19 -2.59 -0.64 10.73
N GLU A 20 -2.78 0.59 11.20
CA GLU A 20 -1.94 1.74 10.83
C GLU A 20 -0.50 1.59 11.32
N GLN A 21 -0.31 1.12 12.57
CA GLN A 21 1.01 0.84 13.12
C GLN A 21 1.72 -0.25 12.31
N GLN A 22 1.05 -1.37 12.05
CA GLN A 22 1.60 -2.45 11.23
C GLN A 22 1.93 -1.98 9.80
N ALA A 23 1.08 -1.12 9.22
CA ALA A 23 1.36 -0.52 7.92
C ALA A 23 2.62 0.37 7.97
N SER A 24 2.81 1.15 9.04
CA SER A 24 4.00 1.98 9.21
C SER A 24 5.27 1.14 9.41
N GLU A 25 5.21 0.07 10.19
CA GLU A 25 6.30 -0.90 10.35
C GLU A 25 6.63 -1.57 9.02
N ASN A 26 5.63 -1.97 8.25
CA ASN A 26 5.85 -2.59 6.94
C ASN A 26 6.45 -1.59 5.93
N ARG A 27 6.09 -0.30 5.98
CA ARG A 27 6.74 0.75 5.19
C ARG A 27 8.21 0.89 5.55
N ALA A 28 8.54 0.88 6.84
CA ALA A 28 9.91 0.98 7.32
C ALA A 28 10.74 -0.30 7.01
N ARG A 29 10.17 -1.48 7.24
CA ARG A 29 10.85 -2.77 7.07
C ARG A 29 11.05 -3.16 5.61
N PHE A 30 10.05 -2.94 4.78
CA PHE A 30 10.07 -3.39 3.39
C PHE A 30 10.34 -2.26 2.39
N GLY A 31 10.45 -1.02 2.86
CA GLY A 31 10.90 0.16 2.10
C GLY A 31 9.99 0.61 0.96
N ARG A 32 9.02 -0.19 0.54
CA ARG A 32 8.07 0.13 -0.53
C ARG A 32 6.65 -0.26 -0.13
N THR A 33 5.76 0.71 -0.20
CA THR A 33 4.32 0.52 -0.13
C THR A 33 3.80 -0.27 -1.33
N LYS A 34 2.62 -0.88 -1.19
CA LYS A 34 1.93 -1.51 -2.32
C LYS A 34 1.69 -0.54 -3.49
N ALA A 35 1.41 0.73 -3.18
CA ALA A 35 1.20 1.77 -4.18
C ALA A 35 2.48 2.09 -4.96
N GLU A 36 3.63 2.18 -4.28
CA GLU A 36 4.94 2.38 -4.94
C GLU A 36 5.33 1.18 -5.80
N LYS A 37 5.13 -0.05 -5.29
CA LYS A 37 5.36 -1.26 -6.11
C LYS A 37 4.49 -1.28 -7.37
N GLN A 38 3.23 -0.85 -7.25
CA GLN A 38 2.32 -0.82 -8.40
C GLN A 38 2.76 0.25 -9.42
N ARG A 39 3.18 1.43 -8.95
CA ARG A 39 3.74 2.49 -9.82
C ARG A 39 4.99 2.02 -10.55
N ASP A 40 5.94 1.43 -9.83
CA ASP A 40 7.15 0.86 -10.41
C ASP A 40 6.84 -0.21 -11.46
N ALA A 41 5.86 -1.08 -11.18
CA ALA A 41 5.43 -2.11 -12.13
C ALA A 41 4.83 -1.49 -13.40
N THR A 42 3.94 -0.50 -13.26
CA THR A 42 3.35 0.17 -14.43
C THR A 42 4.37 0.94 -15.26
N GLU A 43 5.35 1.57 -14.63
CA GLU A 43 6.43 2.28 -15.32
C GLU A 43 7.37 1.29 -16.03
N LYS A 44 7.68 0.15 -15.40
CA LYS A 44 8.42 -0.94 -16.05
C LYS A 44 7.67 -1.53 -17.25
N ASP A 45 6.37 -1.75 -17.13
CA ASP A 45 5.55 -2.27 -18.22
C ASP A 45 5.48 -1.28 -19.40
N ARG A 46 5.43 0.03 -19.12
CA ARG A 46 5.53 1.07 -20.16
C ARG A 46 6.88 1.02 -20.85
N LEU A 47 7.97 1.05 -20.07
CA LEU A 47 9.34 0.99 -20.60
C LEU A 47 9.56 -0.28 -21.42
N GLN A 48 9.04 -1.43 -20.98
CA GLN A 48 9.10 -2.68 -21.74
C GLN A 48 8.36 -2.56 -23.07
N LYS A 49 7.12 -2.05 -23.06
CA LYS A 49 6.34 -1.84 -24.31
C LYS A 49 7.02 -0.87 -25.27
N GLU A 50 7.61 0.21 -24.75
CA GLU A 50 8.38 1.16 -25.56
C GLU A 50 9.63 0.51 -26.16
N LEU A 51 10.38 -0.27 -25.37
CA LEU A 51 11.55 -1.00 -25.84
C LEU A 51 11.20 -2.09 -26.84
N ASP A 52 10.11 -2.82 -26.62
CA ASP A 52 9.64 -3.87 -27.53
C ASP A 52 9.07 -3.28 -28.83
N GLY A 53 8.40 -2.13 -28.78
CA GLY A 53 8.01 -1.38 -29.98
C GLY A 53 9.19 -0.73 -30.71
N ALA A 54 10.25 -0.38 -29.98
CA ALA A 54 11.49 0.18 -30.55
C ALA A 54 12.44 -0.90 -31.09
N LYS A 55 12.29 -2.16 -30.66
CA LYS A 55 12.94 -3.30 -31.31
C LYS A 55 12.31 -3.52 -32.68
N ARG A 56 12.94 -2.94 -33.70
CA ARG A 56 12.82 -3.46 -35.06
C ARG A 56 13.37 -4.88 -35.06
N GLU A 57 12.50 -5.86 -35.27
CA GLU A 57 12.93 -7.17 -35.77
C GLU A 57 13.71 -6.91 -37.07
N ASN A 58 15.02 -7.15 -37.02
CA ASN A 58 15.84 -7.43 -38.20
C ASN A 58 16.19 -8.91 -38.14
#